data_AF-A0A6B3HJC0-F1
#
_entry.id   AF-A0A6B3HJC0-F1
#
_cell.length_a   1.000
_cell.length_b   1.000
_cell.length_c   1.000
_cell.angle_alpha   90.00
_cell.angle_beta   90.00
_cell.angle_gamma   90.00
#
_symmetry.space_group_name_H-M   'P 1'
#
loop_
_entity.id
_entity.type
_entity.pdbx_description
1 polymer ?
#
loop_
_entity_poly.entity_id
_entity_poly.type
_entity_poly.pdbx_seq_one_letter_code
_entity_poly.pdbx_strand_id
1 'polypeptide(L)'
;TVPEAVVVGGLNTRFKTLLKAEFDAVGIAWRDGNELPDLAGVNPTNPVNRTMLSKGGQLELTTELRAAMFTNNTRAGRAGSTTAVFDRFTGACRAAITKLEQGTDQVIL
;
A
#
# COMPACT_ATOMS: atom_id res chain seq x y z
N THR A 1 -11.24 -18.48 6.45
CA THR A 1 -9.94 -17.81 6.65
C THR A 1 -10.05 -16.42 6.06
N VAL A 2 -9.51 -15.39 6.74
CA VAL A 2 -9.42 -14.05 6.15
C VAL A 2 -8.36 -14.12 5.03
N PRO A 3 -8.60 -13.59 3.82
CA PRO A 3 -7.66 -13.73 2.71
C PRO A 3 -6.39 -12.88 2.93
N GLU A 4 -5.25 -13.31 2.36
CA GLU A 4 -4.04 -12.48 2.24
C GLU A 4 -4.33 -11.30 1.30
N ALA A 5 -4.67 -10.14 1.87
CA ALA A 5 -5.04 -8.97 1.11
C ALA A 5 -4.55 -7.65 1.74
N VAL A 6 -4.56 -6.61 0.91
CA VAL A 6 -4.32 -5.21 1.30
C VAL A 6 -5.49 -4.32 0.88
N VAL A 7 -5.94 -3.43 1.76
CA VAL A 7 -6.90 -2.36 1.40
C VAL A 7 -6.13 -1.14 0.96
N VAL A 8 -6.49 -0.57 -0.20
CA VAL A 8 -5.80 0.59 -0.79
C VAL A 8 -6.66 1.85 -0.67
N GLY A 9 -6.22 2.79 0.17
CA GLY A 9 -6.90 4.03 0.51
C GLY A 9 -6.06 5.30 0.30
N GLY A 10 -6.53 6.44 0.82
CA GLY A 10 -5.89 7.75 0.72
C GLY A 10 -6.56 8.72 -0.27
N LEU A 11 -6.22 10.02 -0.15
CA LEU A 11 -6.73 11.08 -1.05
C LEU A 11 -5.99 11.17 -2.39
N ASN A 12 -4.82 10.54 -2.54
CA ASN A 12 -4.10 10.56 -3.81
C ASN A 12 -4.67 9.50 -4.76
N THR A 13 -5.70 9.86 -5.53
CA THR A 13 -6.38 8.95 -6.48
C THR A 13 -5.41 8.34 -7.49
N ARG A 14 -4.47 9.12 -8.03
CA ARG A 14 -3.47 8.60 -8.98
C ARG A 14 -2.61 7.53 -8.33
N PHE A 15 -2.14 7.75 -7.11
CA PHE A 15 -1.32 6.79 -6.40
C PHE A 15 -2.09 5.51 -6.06
N LYS A 16 -3.36 5.61 -5.63
CA LYS A 16 -4.23 4.44 -5.43
C LYS A 16 -4.34 3.59 -6.69
N THR A 17 -4.58 4.21 -7.84
CA THR A 17 -4.70 3.50 -9.12
C THR A 17 -3.40 2.78 -9.47
N LEU A 18 -2.24 3.44 -9.28
CA LEU A 18 -0.94 2.82 -9.54
C LEU A 18 -0.67 1.64 -8.61
N LEU A 19 -0.93 1.79 -7.31
CA LEU A 19 -0.75 0.70 -6.33
C LEU A 19 -1.59 -0.54 -6.71
N LYS A 20 -2.87 -0.35 -7.03
CA LYS A 20 -3.77 -1.43 -7.46
C LYS A 20 -3.25 -2.15 -8.71
N ALA A 21 -2.84 -1.38 -9.72
CA ALA A 21 -2.28 -1.94 -10.95
C ALA A 21 -0.98 -2.73 -10.72
N GLU A 22 -0.07 -2.25 -9.87
CA GLU A 22 1.15 -3.00 -9.54
C GLU A 22 0.85 -4.26 -8.73
N PHE A 23 -0.12 -4.21 -7.82
CA PHE A 23 -0.55 -5.40 -7.07
C PHE A 23 -1.18 -6.46 -7.98
N ASP A 24 -2.03 -6.07 -8.91
CA ASP A 24 -2.57 -6.97 -9.95
C ASP A 24 -1.44 -7.63 -10.75
N ALA A 25 -0.44 -6.85 -11.17
CA ALA A 25 0.68 -7.35 -11.97
C ALA A 25 1.55 -8.40 -11.26
N VAL A 26 1.58 -8.41 -9.92
CA VAL A 26 2.36 -9.38 -9.13
C VAL A 26 1.50 -10.38 -8.35
N GLY A 27 0.18 -10.38 -8.57
CA GLY A 27 -0.76 -11.30 -7.94
C GLY A 27 -0.97 -11.06 -6.44
N ILE A 28 -0.84 -9.83 -5.95
CA ILE A 28 -1.21 -9.45 -4.59
C ILE A 28 -2.69 -9.05 -4.58
N ALA A 29 -3.52 -9.77 -3.82
CA ALA A 29 -4.93 -9.44 -3.72
C ALA A 29 -5.13 -8.10 -2.99
N TRP A 30 -6.03 -7.26 -3.50
CA TRP A 30 -6.35 -5.98 -2.91
C TRP A 30 -7.86 -5.72 -2.86
N ARG A 31 -8.27 -4.77 -2.02
CA ARG A 31 -9.63 -4.20 -1.99
C ARG A 31 -9.58 -2.69 -2.04
N ASP A 32 -10.59 -2.09 -2.67
CA ASP A 32 -10.70 -0.64 -2.72
C ASP A 32 -11.09 -0.11 -1.34
N GLY A 33 -10.33 0.84 -0.80
CA GLY A 33 -10.69 1.52 0.44
C GLY A 33 -12.03 2.24 0.35
N ASN A 34 -12.48 2.63 -0.86
CA ASN A 34 -13.81 3.23 -1.05
C ASN A 34 -14.96 2.26 -0.74
N GLU A 35 -14.72 0.94 -0.79
CA GLU A 35 -15.69 -0.10 -0.41
C GLU A 35 -15.70 -0.36 1.10
N LEU A 36 -14.72 0.19 1.83
CA LEU A 36 -14.48 -0.01 3.26
C LEU A 36 -14.23 1.35 3.93
N PRO A 37 -15.27 2.17 4.18
CA PRO A 37 -15.12 3.56 4.62
C PRO A 37 -14.19 3.78 5.82
N ASP A 38 -14.21 2.85 6.78
CA ASP A 38 -13.36 2.90 7.98
C ASP A 38 -11.86 2.75 7.68
N LEU A 39 -11.51 2.11 6.55
CA LEU A 39 -10.14 1.87 6.08
C LEU A 39 -9.78 2.73 4.86
N ALA A 40 -10.68 3.61 4.42
CA ALA A 40 -10.51 4.39 3.20
C ALA A 40 -9.37 5.40 3.27
N GLY A 41 -8.98 5.84 4.48
CA GLY A 41 -7.88 6.79 4.67
C GLY A 41 -8.10 8.15 4.00
N VAL A 42 -9.35 8.54 3.75
CA VAL A 42 -9.70 9.76 2.98
C VAL A 42 -9.93 11.01 3.84
N ASN A 43 -9.94 10.89 5.17
CA ASN A 43 -10.10 12.06 6.03
C ASN A 43 -8.92 13.03 5.83
N PRO A 44 -9.14 14.33 5.53
CA PRO A 44 -8.06 15.32 5.38
C PRO A 44 -7.15 15.44 6.62
N THR A 45 -7.65 15.09 7.81
CA THR A 45 -6.85 15.12 9.05
C THR A 45 -6.04 13.85 9.30
N ASN A 46 -6.26 12.79 8.52
CA ASN A 46 -5.43 11.59 8.55
C ASN A 46 -3.98 11.98 8.20
N PRO A 47 -2.96 11.58 9.00
CA PRO A 47 -1.56 11.94 8.75
C PRO A 47 -1.08 11.70 7.32
N VAL A 48 -1.58 10.66 6.63
CA VAL A 48 -1.18 10.37 5.24
C VAL A 48 -1.57 11.48 4.26
N ASN A 49 -2.61 12.26 4.58
CA ASN A 49 -3.12 13.34 3.74
C ASN A 49 -2.61 14.73 4.17
N ARG A 50 -1.80 14.82 5.23
CA ARG A 50 -1.22 16.08 5.72
C ARG A 50 0.15 16.37 5.10
N THR A 51 0.38 15.86 3.90
CA THR A 51 1.55 16.16 3.07
C THR A 51 1.42 17.55 2.47
N MET A 52 2.51 18.09 1.91
CA MET A 52 2.46 19.39 1.23
C MET A 52 1.48 19.43 0.05
N LEU A 53 1.17 18.27 -0.56
CA LEU A 53 0.17 18.12 -1.64
C LEU A 53 -1.25 17.86 -1.12
N SER A 54 -1.45 17.81 0.21
CA SER A 54 -2.72 17.48 0.87
C SER A 54 -3.34 16.13 0.42
N LYS A 55 -2.50 15.20 -0.02
CA LYS A 55 -2.91 13.88 -0.53
C LYS A 55 -1.85 12.82 -0.26
N GLY A 56 -2.28 11.61 0.10
CA GLY A 56 -1.41 10.45 0.25
C GLY A 56 -2.10 9.14 -0.15
N GLY A 57 -1.34 8.04 -0.08
CA GLY A 57 -1.84 6.67 -0.25
C GLY A 57 -1.70 5.90 1.06
N GLN A 58 -2.76 5.20 1.47
CA GLN A 58 -2.80 4.37 2.68
C GLN A 58 -2.92 2.88 2.29
N LEU A 59 -2.21 2.01 3.00
CA LEU A 59 -2.28 0.57 2.84
C LEU A 59 -2.60 -0.07 4.20
N GLU A 60 -3.70 -0.80 4.29
CA GLU A 60 -4.07 -1.60 5.47
C GLU A 60 -3.95 -3.08 5.14
N LEU A 61 -3.02 -3.79 5.80
CA LEU A 61 -2.68 -5.17 5.48
C LEU A 61 -3.31 -6.14 6.47
N THR A 62 -3.96 -7.17 5.93
CA THR A 62 -4.46 -8.32 6.71
C THR A 62 -3.34 -8.99 7.53
N THR A 63 -3.73 -9.65 8.62
CA THR A 63 -2.77 -10.40 9.45
C THR A 63 -2.10 -11.52 8.65
N GLU A 64 -2.86 -12.15 7.77
CA GLU A 64 -2.45 -13.24 6.91
C GLU A 64 -1.40 -12.77 5.91
N LEU A 65 -1.63 -11.66 5.20
CA LEU A 65 -0.64 -11.10 4.28
C LEU A 65 0.65 -10.72 5.02
N ARG A 66 0.55 -10.06 6.19
CA ARG A 66 1.71 -9.73 7.01
C ARG A 66 2.46 -10.97 7.50
N ALA A 67 1.76 -12.06 7.81
CA ALA A 67 2.37 -13.30 8.26
C ALA A 67 3.10 -14.02 7.10
N ALA A 68 2.50 -14.05 5.91
CA ALA A 68 3.09 -14.66 4.72
C ALA A 68 4.40 -14.02 4.27
N MET A 69 4.65 -12.76 4.65
CA MET A 69 5.88 -12.02 4.36
C MET A 69 7.12 -12.52 5.11
N PHE A 70 6.98 -13.33 6.16
CA PHE A 70 8.12 -13.70 7.02
C PHE A 70 8.11 -15.17 7.44
N THR A 71 9.26 -15.84 7.36
CA THR A 71 9.43 -17.19 7.95
C THR A 71 9.58 -17.14 9.47
N ASN A 72 9.99 -16.00 10.05
CA ASN A 72 10.00 -15.73 11.50
C ASN A 72 9.27 -14.41 11.80
N ASN A 73 7.95 -14.49 11.97
CA ASN A 73 7.10 -13.32 12.21
C ASN A 73 7.08 -12.83 13.67
N THR A 74 8.26 -12.61 14.25
CA THR A 74 8.45 -11.93 15.54
C THR A 74 9.06 -10.55 15.33
N ARG A 75 8.97 -9.66 16.34
CA ARG A 75 9.56 -8.32 16.24
C ARG A 75 11.04 -8.35 15.86
N ALA A 76 11.81 -9.24 16.47
CA ALA A 76 13.25 -9.38 16.20
C ALA A 76 13.53 -10.21 14.93
N GLY A 77 12.69 -11.19 14.60
CA GLY A 77 12.93 -12.12 13.50
C GLY A 77 12.66 -11.58 12.10
N ARG A 78 11.71 -10.64 11.95
CA ARG A 78 11.24 -10.20 10.62
C ARG A 78 12.33 -9.66 9.70
N ALA A 79 13.28 -8.89 10.22
CA ALA A 79 14.30 -8.21 9.41
C ALA A 79 15.21 -9.17 8.62
N GLY A 80 15.43 -10.39 9.12
CA GLY A 80 16.28 -11.40 8.50
C GLY A 80 15.54 -12.60 7.92
N SER A 81 14.20 -12.54 7.82
CA SER A 81 13.37 -13.70 7.48
C SER A 81 12.30 -13.42 6.43
N THR A 82 12.54 -12.43 5.56
CA THR A 82 11.61 -12.07 4.49
C THR A 82 11.40 -13.23 3.51
N THR A 83 10.18 -13.35 2.98
CA THR A 83 9.83 -14.32 1.94
C THR A 83 9.69 -13.62 0.58
N ALA A 84 9.49 -14.41 -0.49
CA ALA A 84 9.15 -13.86 -1.80
C ALA A 84 7.84 -13.04 -1.81
N VAL A 85 6.93 -13.24 -0.84
CA VAL A 85 5.71 -12.41 -0.70
C VAL A 85 6.09 -10.97 -0.32
N PHE A 86 7.05 -10.81 0.59
CA PHE A 86 7.58 -9.50 0.98
C PHE A 86 8.22 -8.78 -0.21
N ASP A 87 9.03 -9.51 -1.00
CA ASP A 87 9.72 -8.93 -2.15
C ASP A 87 8.72 -8.48 -3.23
N ARG A 88 7.70 -9.31 -3.55
CA ARG A 88 6.63 -8.93 -4.49
C ARG A 88 5.86 -7.71 -4.02
N PHE A 89 5.43 -7.69 -2.76
CA PHE A 89 4.67 -6.57 -2.21
C PHE A 89 5.49 -5.27 -2.22
N THR A 90 6.71 -5.30 -1.68
CA THR A 90 7.55 -4.09 -1.62
C THR A 90 8.02 -3.65 -3.00
N GLY A 91 8.29 -4.58 -3.91
CA GLY A 91 8.58 -4.30 -5.32
C GLY A 91 7.43 -3.58 -6.01
N ALA A 92 6.19 -4.06 -5.85
CA ALA A 92 4.99 -3.42 -6.39
C ALA A 92 4.80 -2.00 -5.83
N CYS A 93 4.96 -1.81 -4.52
CA CYS A 93 4.89 -0.48 -3.90
C CYS A 93 5.96 0.47 -4.47
N ARG A 94 7.21 0.01 -4.63
CA ARG A 94 8.29 0.83 -5.21
C ARG A 94 8.00 1.19 -6.66
N ALA A 95 7.51 0.24 -7.46
CA ALA A 95 7.13 0.50 -8.85
C ALA A 95 6.01 1.55 -8.96
N ALA A 96 5.00 1.48 -8.09
CA ALA A 96 3.94 2.48 -8.02
C ALA A 96 4.46 3.88 -7.64
N ILE A 97 5.39 3.96 -6.68
CA ILE A 97 6.06 5.22 -6.28
C ILE A 97 6.85 5.80 -7.46
N THR A 98 7.69 5.00 -8.12
CA THR A 98 8.46 5.45 -9.29
C THR A 98 7.55 6.00 -10.40
N LYS A 99 6.42 5.33 -10.67
CA LYS A 99 5.43 5.79 -11.66
C LYS A 99 4.69 7.06 -11.20
N LEU A 100 4.46 7.21 -9.90
CA LEU A 100 3.82 8.39 -9.34
C LEU A 100 4.73 9.63 -9.48
N GLU A 101 6.00 9.50 -9.11
CA GLU A 101 6.98 10.59 -9.08
C GLU A 101 7.31 11.15 -10.47
N GLN A 102 7.02 10.42 -11.54
CA GLN A 102 7.10 10.90 -12.92
C GLN A 102 5.92 11.80 -13.32
N GLY A 103 4.87 11.86 -12.49
CA GLY A 103 3.67 12.67 -12.73
C GLY A 103 3.91 14.15 -12.41
N THR A 104 3.38 15.03 -13.26
CA THR A 104 3.44 16.49 -13.05
C THR A 104 2.65 16.96 -11.82
N ASP A 105 1.75 16.12 -11.30
CA ASP A 105 0.94 16.38 -10.11
C ASP A 105 1.67 16.11 -8.77
N GLN A 106 2.97 15.82 -8.83
CA GLN A 106 3.86 15.63 -7.67
C GLN A 106 4.75 16.84 -7.35
N VAL A 107 4.61 17.94 -8.10
CA VAL A 107 5.42 19.16 -7.92
C VAL A 107 4.62 20.22 -7.16
N ILE A 108 5.30 20.95 -6.26
CA ILE A 108 4.79 22.18 -5.66
C ILE A 108 5.64 23.31 -6.20
N LEU A 109 5.00 24.22 -6.92
CA LEU A 109 5.61 25.42 -7.50
C LEU A 109 5.52 26.59 -6.52
#